data_AF-A0A927NW02-F1
#
_entry.id   AF-A0A927NW02-F1
#
_cell.length_a   1.000
_cell.length_b   1.000
_cell.length_c   1.000
_cell.angle_alpha   90.00
_cell.angle_beta   90.00
_cell.angle_gamma   90.00
#
_symmetry.space_group_name_H-M   'P 1'
#
loop_
_entity.id
_entity.type
_entity.pdbx_description
1 polymer ?
#
loop_
_entity_poly.entity_id
_entity_poly.type
_entity_poly.pdbx_seq_one_letter_code
_entity_poly.pdbx_strand_id
1 'polypeptide(L)'
;MSNVWHDFDPNRISPNDFIAFVEISKGSKKKYELDKDSGLIILDRVLHTSTHYPANYGFIPRTYADDYDPLDVLILCSEALDPMTIVRCYPIGVIKMLDNGRSDEKIIAVPFADPTYNGYRSIFALPKHVYDEMSHFFSVYKSLEGKQTAIDEVMGEREAIAIIQQCIDNYNDKFGGDKGGSDKKKLFRF
;
A
#
# COMPACT_ATOMS: atom_id res chain seq x y z
N MET A 1 -16.04 13.64 8.77
CA MET A 1 -14.88 12.82 9.19
C MET A 1 -13.88 12.85 8.04
N SER A 2 -12.58 12.83 8.35
CA SER A 2 -11.56 12.80 7.30
C SER A 2 -11.37 11.35 6.84
N ASN A 3 -11.44 11.11 5.53
CA ASN A 3 -11.18 9.82 4.93
C ASN A 3 -9.69 9.71 4.57
N VAL A 4 -8.98 8.76 5.18
CA VAL A 4 -7.52 8.59 5.04
C VAL A 4 -7.07 8.20 3.62
N TRP A 5 -7.99 7.81 2.74
CA TRP A 5 -7.68 7.59 1.33
C TRP A 5 -7.83 8.87 0.50
N HIS A 6 -8.89 9.63 0.71
CA HIS A 6 -9.27 10.75 -0.16
C HIS A 6 -8.75 12.13 0.27
N ASP A 7 -8.65 12.37 1.59
CA ASP A 7 -8.42 13.71 2.15
C ASP A 7 -6.95 14.08 2.35
N PHE A 8 -6.02 13.25 1.85
CA PHE A 8 -4.60 13.60 1.85
C PHE A 8 -4.31 14.79 0.92
N ASP A 9 -3.33 15.61 1.32
CA ASP A 9 -2.76 16.64 0.45
C ASP A 9 -2.05 15.96 -0.74
N PRO A 10 -2.49 16.19 -1.99
CA PRO A 10 -1.87 15.59 -3.18
C PRO A 10 -0.38 15.90 -3.33
N ASN A 11 0.11 17.02 -2.77
CA ASN A 11 1.53 17.38 -2.84
C ASN A 11 2.43 16.45 -2.03
N ARG A 12 1.85 15.58 -1.19
CA ARG A 12 2.57 14.59 -0.40
C ARG A 12 2.63 13.21 -1.07
N ILE A 13 2.10 13.09 -2.29
CA ILE A 13 2.02 11.84 -3.05
C ILE A 13 2.62 12.09 -4.43
N SER A 14 3.85 11.62 -4.64
CA SER A 14 4.45 11.48 -5.97
C SER A 14 4.93 10.05 -6.18
N PRO A 15 5.15 9.62 -7.44
CA PRO A 15 5.59 8.25 -7.72
C PRO A 15 6.87 7.80 -7.01
N ASN A 16 7.74 8.73 -6.66
CA ASN A 16 9.05 8.46 -6.04
C ASN A 16 9.16 8.92 -4.58
N ASP A 17 8.14 9.60 -4.04
CA ASP A 17 8.11 10.13 -2.69
C ASP A 17 6.65 10.28 -2.25
N PHE A 18 6.21 9.38 -1.39
CA PHE A 18 4.81 9.31 -1.00
C PHE A 18 4.64 9.02 0.47
N ILE A 19 3.47 9.39 0.98
CA ILE A 19 2.99 8.89 2.26
C ILE A 19 2.33 7.54 2.05
N ALA A 20 2.74 6.55 2.83
CA ALA A 20 2.02 5.30 3.01
C ALA A 20 1.20 5.37 4.30
N PHE A 21 0.00 4.82 4.29
CA PHE A 21 -0.82 4.60 5.47
C PHE A 21 -0.69 3.16 5.91
N VAL A 22 -0.33 2.92 7.18
CA VAL A 22 -0.10 1.58 7.73
C VAL A 22 -1.42 0.98 8.22
N GLU A 23 -1.76 -0.20 7.71
CA GLU A 23 -2.92 -0.97 8.16
C GLU A 23 -2.48 -2.14 9.06
N ILE A 24 -1.37 -2.80 8.72
CA ILE A 24 -0.94 -4.05 9.35
C ILE A 24 0.52 -3.95 9.74
N SER A 25 0.79 -4.15 11.03
CA SER A 25 2.15 -4.24 11.55
C SER A 25 2.87 -5.49 11.05
N LYS A 26 4.19 -5.36 10.81
CA LYS A 26 5.07 -6.51 10.59
C LYS A 26 4.89 -7.57 11.68
N GLY A 27 4.79 -8.83 11.28
CA GLY A 27 4.59 -9.96 12.19
C GLY A 27 3.14 -10.16 12.65
N SER A 28 2.18 -9.37 12.18
CA SER A 28 0.77 -9.55 12.52
C SER A 28 0.11 -10.70 11.72
N LYS A 29 -0.85 -11.38 12.35
CA LYS A 29 -1.84 -12.26 11.67
C LYS A 29 -3.18 -11.58 11.41
N LYS A 30 -3.38 -10.38 11.96
CA LYS A 30 -4.63 -9.63 11.83
C LYS A 30 -4.55 -8.86 10.53
N LYS A 31 -5.36 -9.26 9.54
CA LYS A 31 -5.54 -8.49 8.31
C LYS A 31 -6.55 -7.40 8.60
N TYR A 32 -6.03 -6.23 8.96
CA TYR A 32 -6.81 -5.00 8.92
C TYR A 32 -6.86 -4.49 7.48
N GLU A 33 -7.90 -3.74 7.17
CA GLU A 33 -8.04 -3.02 5.91
C GLU A 33 -8.84 -1.74 6.12
N LEU A 34 -8.72 -0.81 5.19
CA LEU A 34 -9.55 0.37 5.11
C LEU A 34 -11.01 -0.01 4.78
N ASP A 35 -11.91 0.33 5.68
CA ASP A 35 -13.33 0.44 5.34
C ASP A 35 -13.58 1.74 4.58
N LYS A 36 -13.75 1.63 3.24
CA LYS A 36 -13.86 2.78 2.33
C LYS A 36 -15.04 3.71 2.66
N ASP A 37 -16.11 3.16 3.22
CA ASP A 37 -17.32 3.91 3.56
C ASP A 37 -17.12 4.78 4.82
N SER A 38 -16.57 4.23 5.90
CA SER A 38 -16.32 4.99 7.14
C SER A 38 -15.00 5.75 7.16
N GLY A 39 -14.02 5.34 6.36
CA GLY A 39 -12.64 5.84 6.40
C GLY A 39 -11.83 5.36 7.61
N LEU A 40 -12.32 4.36 8.35
CA LEU A 40 -11.64 3.72 9.48
C LEU A 40 -11.02 2.38 9.04
N ILE A 41 -10.17 1.81 9.89
CA ILE A 41 -9.70 0.44 9.68
C ILE A 41 -10.68 -0.57 10.29
N ILE A 42 -10.94 -1.66 9.58
CA ILE A 42 -11.74 -2.80 10.02
C ILE A 42 -10.87 -4.07 10.05
N LEU A 43 -11.17 -5.00 10.96
CA LEU A 43 -10.60 -6.34 10.89
C LEU A 43 -11.36 -7.14 9.83
N ASP A 44 -10.78 -7.28 8.64
CA ASP A 44 -11.30 -8.15 7.58
C ASP A 44 -11.32 -9.61 8.07
N ARG A 45 -10.14 -10.10 8.49
CA ARG A 45 -9.99 -11.45 9.05
C ARG A 45 -8.69 -11.64 9.82
N VAL A 46 -8.62 -12.76 10.53
CA VAL A 46 -7.34 -13.33 10.99
C VAL A 46 -6.87 -14.31 9.91
N LEU A 47 -5.59 -14.28 9.53
CA LEU A 47 -5.04 -15.21 8.54
C LEU A 47 -5.28 -16.67 8.96
N HIS A 48 -5.85 -17.47 8.05
CA HIS A 48 -6.18 -18.88 8.29
C HIS A 48 -4.92 -19.75 8.39
N THR A 49 -3.86 -19.36 7.69
CA THR A 49 -2.55 -20.02 7.72
C THR A 49 -1.74 -19.56 8.94
N SER A 50 -0.68 -20.29 9.29
CA SER A 50 0.25 -19.90 10.37
C SER A 50 1.31 -18.89 9.92
N THR A 51 1.02 -18.13 8.85
CA THR A 51 1.88 -17.06 8.35
C THR A 51 1.64 -15.76 9.10
N HIS A 52 2.59 -14.84 8.95
CA HIS A 52 2.55 -13.49 9.48
C HIS A 52 3.03 -12.54 8.38
N TYR A 53 2.53 -11.30 8.38
CA TYR A 53 2.97 -10.30 7.40
C TYR A 53 4.49 -10.05 7.52
N PRO A 54 5.28 -10.22 6.43
CA PRO A 54 6.75 -10.17 6.48
C PRO A 54 7.30 -8.75 6.63
N ALA A 55 6.51 -7.73 6.28
CA ALA A 55 6.81 -6.32 6.46
C ALA A 55 5.58 -5.58 6.99
N ASN A 56 5.74 -4.31 7.35
CA ASN A 56 4.58 -3.45 7.59
C ASN A 56 3.83 -3.28 6.26
N TYR A 57 2.51 -3.18 6.33
CA TYR A 57 1.66 -3.21 5.14
C TYR A 57 0.57 -2.16 5.25
N GLY A 58 0.20 -1.60 4.11
CA GLY A 58 -1.00 -0.81 3.94
C GLY A 58 -1.07 -0.31 2.51
N PHE A 59 -1.43 0.96 2.32
CA PHE A 59 -1.68 1.50 0.99
C PHE A 59 -1.13 2.93 0.81
N ILE A 60 -1.07 3.36 -0.44
CA ILE A 60 -0.72 4.75 -0.82
C ILE A 60 -2.02 5.55 -1.02
N PRO A 61 -2.31 6.57 -0.19
CA PRO A 61 -3.48 7.42 -0.38
C PRO A 61 -3.52 8.07 -1.77
N ARG A 62 -4.72 8.42 -2.25
CA ARG A 62 -4.94 9.01 -3.58
C ARG A 62 -4.39 8.21 -4.76
N THR A 63 -4.42 6.89 -4.65
CA THR A 63 -4.15 5.96 -5.75
C THR A 63 -5.38 5.06 -5.97
N TYR A 64 -5.51 4.51 -7.17
CA TYR A 64 -6.60 3.60 -7.54
C TYR A 64 -6.08 2.50 -8.46
N ALA A 65 -6.06 1.28 -7.95
CA ALA A 65 -5.58 0.08 -8.64
C ALA A 65 -6.72 -0.68 -9.33
N ASP A 66 -6.36 -1.72 -10.08
CA ASP A 66 -7.28 -2.51 -10.93
C ASP A 66 -8.31 -3.32 -10.13
N ASP A 67 -8.02 -3.61 -8.86
CA ASP A 67 -8.91 -4.28 -7.92
C ASP A 67 -9.96 -3.34 -7.29
N TYR A 68 -9.91 -2.04 -7.62
CA TYR A 68 -10.74 -0.97 -7.06
C TYR A 68 -10.41 -0.56 -5.62
N ASP A 69 -9.18 -0.84 -5.20
CA ASP A 69 -8.61 -0.40 -3.93
C ASP A 69 -7.48 0.62 -4.15
N PRO A 70 -7.04 1.35 -3.10
CA PRO A 70 -5.77 2.05 -3.16
C PRO A 70 -4.62 1.08 -3.38
N LEU A 71 -3.56 1.55 -4.05
CA LEU A 71 -2.38 0.75 -4.35
C LEU A 71 -1.67 0.29 -3.07
N ASP A 72 -1.48 -1.03 -2.98
CA ASP A 72 -0.85 -1.69 -1.84
C ASP A 72 0.65 -1.38 -1.74
N VAL A 73 1.15 -1.32 -0.50
CA VAL A 73 2.57 -1.11 -0.20
C VAL A 73 3.05 -1.92 1.00
N LEU A 74 4.13 -2.67 0.79
CA LEU A 74 4.99 -3.25 1.82
C LEU A 74 6.08 -2.24 2.20
N ILE A 75 6.12 -1.88 3.48
CA ILE A 75 7.10 -0.93 4.04
C ILE A 75 8.17 -1.72 4.78
N LEU A 76 9.34 -1.83 4.14
CA LEU A 76 10.53 -2.41 4.75
C LEU A 76 11.12 -1.44 5.77
N CYS A 77 10.87 -1.74 7.04
CA CYS A 77 11.37 -0.99 8.17
C CYS A 77 12.03 -1.94 9.18
N SER A 78 13.04 -1.43 9.89
CA SER A 78 13.70 -2.10 11.01
C SER A 78 12.71 -2.43 12.13
N GLU A 79 11.72 -1.57 12.36
CA GLU A 79 10.71 -1.72 13.41
C GLU A 79 9.33 -2.09 12.87
N ALA A 80 8.53 -2.74 13.71
CA ALA A 80 7.11 -2.89 13.48
C ALA A 80 6.41 -1.54 13.73
N LEU A 81 5.52 -1.16 12.82
CA LEU A 81 4.78 0.10 12.89
C LEU A 81 3.34 -0.15 13.34
N ASP A 82 2.79 0.78 14.12
CA ASP A 82 1.41 0.69 14.58
C ASP A 82 0.41 0.96 13.44
N PRO A 83 -0.74 0.26 13.38
CA PRO A 83 -1.83 0.60 12.47
C PRO A 83 -2.28 2.05 12.65
N MET A 84 -2.81 2.65 11.58
CA MET A 84 -3.20 4.07 11.52
C MET A 84 -2.03 5.06 11.65
N THR A 85 -0.80 4.60 11.42
CA THR A 85 0.39 5.45 11.29
C THR A 85 0.64 5.81 9.84
N ILE A 86 1.17 7.01 9.60
CA ILE A 86 1.58 7.46 8.27
C ILE A 86 3.10 7.53 8.17
N VAL A 87 3.65 7.13 7.04
CA VAL A 87 5.10 7.02 6.85
C VAL A 87 5.47 7.62 5.50
N ARG A 88 6.48 8.49 5.47
CA ARG A 88 7.03 8.99 4.21
C ARG A 88 8.05 7.99 3.67
N CYS A 89 7.78 7.47 2.49
CA CYS A 89 8.52 6.38 1.87
C CYS A 89 8.92 6.74 0.43
N TYR A 90 9.85 5.96 -0.11
CA TYR A 90 10.15 5.91 -1.54
C TYR A 90 10.17 4.44 -2.00
N PRO A 91 9.78 4.14 -3.25
CA PRO A 91 9.73 2.78 -3.74
C PRO A 91 11.12 2.25 -4.09
N ILE A 92 11.33 0.95 -3.96
CA ILE A 92 12.57 0.26 -4.38
C ILE A 92 12.30 -0.94 -5.30
N GLY A 93 11.04 -1.33 -5.45
CA GLY A 93 10.61 -2.47 -6.27
C GLY A 93 9.12 -2.72 -6.14
N VAL A 94 8.64 -3.77 -6.79
CA VAL A 94 7.22 -4.19 -6.78
C VAL A 94 7.12 -5.69 -6.93
N ILE A 95 6.13 -6.29 -6.28
CA ILE A 95 5.68 -7.66 -6.53
C ILE A 95 4.42 -7.57 -7.37
N LYS A 96 4.44 -8.12 -8.58
CA LYS A 96 3.26 -8.21 -9.45
C LYS A 96 2.62 -9.56 -9.24
N MET A 97 1.32 -9.56 -8.96
CA MET A 97 0.52 -10.76 -8.80
C MET A 97 -0.77 -10.64 -9.59
N LEU A 98 -1.41 -11.79 -9.80
CA LEU A 98 -2.75 -11.84 -10.40
C LEU A 98 -3.70 -12.52 -9.41
N ASP A 99 -4.70 -11.79 -8.91
CA ASP A 99 -5.74 -12.30 -8.01
C ASP A 99 -7.10 -12.23 -8.73
N ASN A 100 -7.72 -13.40 -8.93
CA ASN A 100 -9.01 -13.54 -9.63
C ASN A 100 -9.08 -12.85 -11.00
N GLY A 101 -7.97 -12.85 -11.76
CA GLY A 101 -7.92 -12.25 -13.10
C GLY A 101 -7.64 -10.75 -13.10
N ARG A 102 -7.38 -10.14 -11.95
CA ARG A 102 -7.00 -8.73 -11.82
C ARG A 102 -5.56 -8.60 -11.38
N SER A 103 -4.93 -7.50 -11.78
CA SER A 103 -3.61 -7.14 -11.27
C SER A 103 -3.71 -6.77 -9.80
N ASP A 104 -2.82 -7.33 -8.98
CA ASP A 104 -2.68 -7.03 -7.55
C ASP A 104 -1.20 -6.71 -7.28
N GLU A 105 -0.78 -5.51 -7.66
CA GLU A 105 0.59 -5.05 -7.48
C GLU A 105 0.85 -4.53 -6.07
N LYS A 106 1.98 -4.96 -5.50
CA LYS A 106 2.39 -4.58 -4.14
C LYS A 106 3.73 -3.87 -4.20
N ILE A 107 3.70 -2.56 -3.98
CA ILE A 107 4.90 -1.74 -3.97
C ILE A 107 5.78 -2.15 -2.78
N ILE A 108 7.08 -2.27 -2.99
CA ILE A 108 8.05 -2.42 -1.91
C ILE A 108 8.71 -1.07 -1.70
N ALA A 109 8.58 -0.51 -0.50
CA ALA A 109 9.04 0.82 -0.17
C ALA A 109 9.87 0.85 1.10
N VAL A 110 10.68 1.89 1.24
CA VAL A 110 11.54 2.12 2.40
C VAL A 110 11.21 3.50 3.01
N PRO A 111 11.08 3.61 4.35
CA PRO A 111 10.94 4.91 5.01
C PRO A 111 12.20 5.76 4.86
N PHE A 112 12.05 7.05 4.57
CA PHE A 112 13.19 7.98 4.57
C PHE A 112 13.88 8.07 5.95
N ALA A 113 13.10 7.93 7.02
CA ALA A 113 13.53 8.11 8.41
C ALA A 113 14.14 6.85 9.04
N ASP A 114 14.22 5.72 8.33
CA ASP A 114 14.81 4.49 8.87
C ASP A 114 16.30 4.38 8.48
N PRO A 115 17.25 4.59 9.42
CA PRO A 115 18.68 4.54 9.11
C PRO A 115 19.17 3.16 8.68
N THR A 116 18.42 2.09 8.96
CA THR A 116 18.81 0.72 8.59
C THR A 116 18.64 0.48 7.09
N TYR A 117 17.52 0.95 6.53
CA TYR A 117 17.15 0.64 5.15
C TYR A 117 17.27 1.82 4.18
N ASN A 118 17.33 3.06 4.67
CA ASN A 118 17.27 4.25 3.80
C ASN A 118 18.46 4.42 2.84
N GLY A 119 19.47 3.55 2.88
CA GLY A 119 20.55 3.45 1.89
C GLY A 119 20.20 2.64 0.65
N TYR A 120 19.17 1.78 0.70
CA TYR A 120 18.77 0.95 -0.45
C TYR A 120 17.91 1.75 -1.43
N ARG A 121 18.16 1.58 -2.73
CA ARG A 121 17.38 2.17 -3.84
C ARG A 121 16.81 1.13 -4.80
N SER A 122 17.08 -0.15 -4.55
CA SER A 122 16.62 -1.25 -5.38
C SER A 122 16.38 -2.47 -4.51
N ILE A 123 15.27 -3.17 -4.73
CA ILE A 123 14.95 -4.45 -4.08
C ILE A 123 16.05 -5.49 -4.34
N PHE A 124 16.73 -5.41 -5.49
CA PHE A 124 17.81 -6.34 -5.86
C PHE A 124 19.13 -6.04 -5.14
N ALA A 125 19.23 -4.93 -4.42
CA ALA A 125 20.38 -4.64 -3.55
C ALA A 125 20.23 -5.28 -2.16
N LEU A 126 19.03 -5.79 -1.82
CA LEU A 126 18.78 -6.56 -0.60
C LEU A 126 19.20 -8.03 -0.79
N PRO A 127 19.49 -8.75 0.30
CA PRO A 127 19.69 -10.19 0.23
C PRO A 127 18.49 -10.87 -0.45
N LYS A 128 18.76 -11.77 -1.39
CA LYS A 128 17.73 -12.45 -2.19
C LYS A 128 16.60 -13.05 -1.36
N HIS A 129 16.94 -13.61 -0.20
CA HIS A 129 15.96 -14.23 0.68
C HIS A 129 14.86 -13.28 1.16
N VAL A 130 15.14 -11.97 1.26
CA VAL A 130 14.15 -10.97 1.71
C VAL A 130 12.96 -10.91 0.76
N TYR A 131 13.19 -10.85 -0.55
CA TYR A 131 12.10 -10.84 -1.50
C TYR A 131 11.51 -12.25 -1.71
N ASP A 132 12.30 -13.31 -1.60
CA ASP A 132 11.78 -14.69 -1.63
C ASP A 132 10.76 -14.94 -0.52
N GLU A 133 11.01 -14.46 0.70
CA GLU A 133 10.06 -14.55 1.83
C GLU A 133 8.77 -13.77 1.55
N MET A 134 8.87 -12.56 1.00
CA MET A 134 7.70 -11.74 0.66
C MET A 134 6.84 -12.38 -0.43
N SER A 135 7.46 -12.83 -1.52
CA SER A 135 6.75 -13.58 -2.58
C SER A 135 6.13 -14.85 -2.02
N HIS A 136 6.89 -15.63 -1.22
CA HIS A 136 6.36 -16.85 -0.64
C HIS A 136 5.15 -16.60 0.26
N PHE A 137 5.18 -15.55 1.09
CA PHE A 137 4.03 -15.15 1.91
C PHE A 137 2.76 -14.99 1.06
N PHE A 138 2.81 -14.18 -0.02
CA PHE A 138 1.63 -13.97 -0.85
C PHE A 138 1.22 -15.22 -1.65
N SER A 139 2.17 -16.09 -1.99
CA SER A 139 1.86 -17.36 -2.65
C SER A 139 1.09 -18.37 -1.78
N VAL A 140 1.10 -18.22 -0.44
CA VAL A 140 0.50 -19.22 0.47
C VAL A 140 -0.51 -18.67 1.49
N TYR A 141 -0.54 -17.36 1.77
CA TYR A 141 -1.33 -16.82 2.89
C TYR A 141 -2.84 -17.13 2.80
N LYS A 142 -3.38 -17.23 1.59
CA LYS A 142 -4.80 -17.54 1.29
C LYS A 142 -5.08 -19.04 1.07
N SER A 143 -4.08 -19.93 1.19
CA SER A 143 -4.23 -21.36 0.85
C SER A 143 -5.33 -22.09 1.65
N LEU A 144 -5.44 -21.82 2.95
CA LEU A 144 -6.50 -22.37 3.82
C LEU A 144 -7.85 -21.63 3.70
N GLU A 145 -7.95 -20.64 2.79
CA GLU A 145 -9.21 -20.01 2.40
C GLU A 145 -9.80 -20.65 1.12
N GLY A 146 -9.14 -21.68 0.57
CA GLY A 146 -9.55 -22.33 -0.67
C GLY A 146 -9.27 -21.50 -1.94
N LYS A 147 -8.48 -20.42 -1.82
CA LYS A 147 -8.09 -19.56 -2.94
C LYS A 147 -6.69 -19.94 -3.42
N GLN A 148 -6.50 -19.96 -4.74
CA GLN A 148 -5.18 -20.02 -5.35
C GLN A 148 -4.68 -18.61 -5.62
N THR A 149 -3.42 -18.36 -5.31
CA THR A 149 -2.71 -17.13 -5.64
C THR A 149 -1.79 -17.40 -6.83
N ALA A 150 -1.79 -16.49 -7.81
CA ALA A 150 -1.08 -16.67 -9.07
C ALA A 150 0.37 -16.15 -9.02
N ILE A 151 1.03 -16.25 -10.18
CA ILE A 151 2.45 -16.01 -10.46
C ILE A 151 2.95 -14.69 -9.86
N ASP A 152 4.07 -14.78 -9.13
CA ASP A 152 4.78 -13.63 -8.58
C ASP A 152 5.94 -13.23 -9.51
N GLU A 153 5.93 -11.99 -9.99
CA GLU A 153 7.10 -11.38 -10.64
C GLU A 153 7.62 -10.22 -9.79
N VAL A 154 8.90 -10.27 -9.42
CA VAL A 154 9.57 -9.18 -8.68
C VAL A 154 10.26 -8.27 -9.68
N MET A 155 9.85 -7.00 -9.69
CA MET A 155 10.38 -5.96 -10.58
C MET A 155 11.05 -4.84 -9.79
N GLY A 156 11.94 -4.10 -10.46
CA GLY A 156 12.72 -3.03 -9.83
C GLY A 156 11.97 -1.70 -9.66
N GLU A 157 12.66 -0.73 -9.06
CA GLU A 157 12.19 0.63 -8.78
C GLU A 157 11.46 1.30 -9.96
N ARG A 158 11.97 1.19 -11.20
CA ARG A 158 11.37 1.85 -12.37
C ARG A 158 9.95 1.38 -12.65
N GLU A 159 9.71 0.07 -12.53
CA GLU A 159 8.38 -0.51 -12.72
C GLU A 159 7.44 -0.05 -11.60
N ALA A 160 7.93 -0.04 -10.35
CA ALA A 160 7.17 0.45 -9.20
C ALA A 160 6.73 1.91 -9.38
N ILE A 161 7.65 2.79 -9.81
CA ILE A 161 7.36 4.20 -10.10
C ILE A 161 6.29 4.32 -11.20
N ALA A 162 6.39 3.54 -12.28
CA ALA A 162 5.41 3.56 -13.36
C ALA A 162 4.01 3.14 -12.89
N ILE A 163 3.91 2.08 -12.08
CA ILE A 163 2.65 1.61 -11.50
C ILE A 163 2.05 2.67 -10.57
N ILE A 164 2.85 3.26 -9.67
CA ILE A 164 2.35 4.30 -8.77
C ILE A 164 1.80 5.49 -9.56
N GLN A 165 2.51 5.94 -10.60
CA GLN A 165 2.04 7.02 -11.47
C GLN A 165 0.70 6.65 -12.13
N GLN A 166 0.59 5.45 -12.70
CA GLN A 166 -0.65 4.98 -13.31
C GLN A 166 -1.82 4.97 -12.31
N CYS A 167 -1.60 4.48 -11.08
CA CYS A 167 -2.64 4.45 -10.06
C CYS A 167 -3.02 5.86 -9.55
N ILE A 168 -2.09 6.81 -9.52
CA ILE A 168 -2.39 8.23 -9.24
C ILE A 168 -3.27 8.80 -10.34
N ASP A 169 -2.95 8.54 -11.61
CA ASP A 169 -3.72 9.02 -12.75
C ASP A 169 -5.13 8.43 -12.76
N ASN A 170 -5.25 7.11 -12.57
CA ASN A 170 -6.54 6.42 -12.42
C ASN A 170 -7.39 7.02 -11.30
N TYR A 171 -6.77 7.35 -10.16
CA TYR A 171 -7.47 7.98 -9.04
C TYR A 171 -7.98 9.38 -9.42
N ASN A 172 -7.15 10.18 -10.09
CA ASN A 172 -7.53 11.52 -10.53
C ASN A 172 -8.65 11.48 -11.59
N ASP A 173 -8.60 10.52 -12.52
CA ASP A 173 -9.67 10.33 -13.50
C ASP A 173 -10.98 9.89 -12.85
N LYS A 174 -10.90 9.03 -11.83
CA LYS A 174 -12.07 8.49 -11.13
C LYS A 174 -12.70 9.48 -10.15
N PHE A 175 -11.88 10.23 -9.41
CA PHE A 175 -12.30 11.04 -8.25
C PHE A 175 -11.93 12.52 -8.35
N GLY A 176 -11.11 12.94 -9.32
CA GLY A 176 -10.66 14.32 -9.48
C GLY A 176 -11.69 15.25 -10.14
N GLY A 177 -12.75 14.69 -10.71
CA GLY A 177 -13.83 15.43 -11.37
C GLY A 177 -14.86 16.05 -10.41
N ASP A 178 -14.43 16.89 -9.46
CA ASP A 178 -15.35 17.87 -8.81
C ASP A 178 -14.61 18.99 -8.02
N LYS A 179 -13.75 19.76 -8.70
CA LYS A 179 -13.26 21.06 -8.17
C LYS A 179 -13.58 22.23 -9.11
N GLY A 180 -14.75 22.20 -9.72
CA GLY A 180 -15.35 23.30 -10.46
C GLY A 180 -16.62 23.80 -9.80
N GLY A 181 -16.50 24.69 -8.82
CA GLY A 181 -17.60 25.56 -8.37
C GLY A 181 -18.23 25.26 -7.00
N SER A 182 -17.82 26.00 -5.98
CA SER A 182 -18.70 26.96 -5.29
C SER A 182 -18.04 27.47 -4.02
N ASP A 183 -18.02 28.80 -3.91
CA ASP A 183 -18.03 29.51 -2.64
C ASP A 183 -18.98 28.83 -1.65
N LYS A 184 -18.42 28.21 -0.61
CA LYS A 184 -19.09 28.12 0.71
C LYS A 184 -18.22 28.80 1.76
N LYS A 185 -18.05 30.11 1.57
CA LYS A 185 -18.00 31.03 2.71
C LYS A 185 -19.35 30.96 3.44
N LYS A 186 -19.27 30.88 4.77
CA LYS A 186 -20.32 31.09 5.79
C LYS A 186 -21.19 29.89 6.18
N LEU A 187 -21.42 29.85 7.50
CA LEU A 187 -22.17 28.92 8.35
C LEU A 187 -21.34 27.70 8.77
N PHE A 188 -20.86 27.59 10.01
CA PHE A 188 -21.59 27.85 11.26
C PHE A 188 -20.78 28.67 12.27
N ARG A 189 -21.37 29.78 12.72
CA ARG A 189 -21.32 30.22 14.11
C ARG A 189 -22.27 29.31 14.87
N PHE A 190 -21.82 28.66 15.94
CA PHE A 190 -22.35 28.75 17.31
C PHE A 190 -21.24 28.27 18.24
#